data_AF-M0NBF2-F1
#
_entry.id   AF-M0NBF2-F1
#
_cell.length_a   1.000
_cell.length_b   1.000
_cell.length_c   1.000
_cell.angle_alpha   90.00
_cell.angle_beta   90.00
_cell.angle_gamma   90.00
#
_symmetry.space_group_name_H-M   'P 1'
#
loop_
_entity.id
_entity.type
_entity.pdbx_description
1 polymer ?
#
loop_
_entity_poly.entity_id
_entity_poly.type
_entity_poly.pdbx_seq_one_letter_code
_entity_poly.pdbx_strand_id
1 'polypeptide(L)'
;MPSATSADNAGTETTSSQRTVIGDLARGALAETEADGETVKMTVLHELYRHQPAVSLEDVLELNVLIAAPEPGPLEERVAAVLTEAVAQHDSWTDTPQAPSASESTSVPTTEGH
;
A
#
# COMPACT_ATOMS: atom_id res chain seq x y z
N MET A 1 -5.74 -16.92 34.58
CA MET A 1 -5.04 -16.82 33.30
C MET A 1 -5.56 -15.59 32.58
N PRO A 2 -4.75 -14.56 32.31
CA PRO A 2 -5.19 -13.48 31.45
C PRO A 2 -4.98 -13.89 29.98
N SER A 3 -6.08 -13.98 29.24
CA SER A 3 -6.07 -13.97 27.78
C SER A 3 -5.81 -12.52 27.34
N ALA A 4 -4.69 -12.26 26.68
CA ALA A 4 -4.39 -10.98 26.08
C ALA A 4 -4.19 -11.17 24.56
N THR A 5 -5.20 -10.73 23.83
CA THR A 5 -5.11 -9.97 22.57
C THR A 5 -4.22 -10.53 21.46
N SER A 6 -4.83 -11.31 20.57
CA SER A 6 -4.40 -11.42 19.18
C SER A 6 -4.90 -10.20 18.42
N ALA A 7 -4.06 -9.18 18.29
CA ALA A 7 -4.27 -8.04 17.41
C ALA A 7 -3.01 -7.85 16.55
N ASP A 8 -2.71 -8.83 15.70
CA ASP A 8 -1.57 -8.77 14.77
C ASP A 8 -1.84 -9.47 13.42
N ASN A 9 -3.09 -9.88 13.14
CA ASN A 9 -3.42 -10.55 11.86
C ASN A 9 -4.51 -9.86 11.02
N ALA A 10 -5.20 -8.85 11.55
CA ALA A 10 -6.27 -8.17 10.80
C ALA A 10 -5.74 -7.25 9.70
N GLY A 11 -4.53 -6.70 9.87
CA GLY A 11 -3.91 -5.78 8.91
C GLY A 11 -3.45 -6.47 7.63
N THR A 12 -2.82 -7.64 7.74
CA THR A 12 -2.23 -8.36 6.60
C THR A 12 -3.27 -9.08 5.73
N GLU A 13 -4.34 -9.63 6.33
CA GLU A 13 -5.44 -10.28 5.59
C GLU A 13 -6.25 -9.28 4.74
N THR A 14 -6.48 -8.07 5.26
CA THR A 14 -7.25 -7.04 4.56
C THR A 14 -6.51 -6.56 3.31
N THR A 15 -5.21 -6.30 3.43
CA THR A 15 -4.37 -5.84 2.30
C THR A 15 -4.19 -6.93 1.25
N SER A 16 -4.01 -8.19 1.65
CA SER A 16 -3.89 -9.33 0.73
C SER A 16 -5.19 -9.57 -0.07
N SER A 17 -6.33 -9.47 0.60
CA SER A 17 -7.65 -9.60 -0.04
C SER A 17 -7.90 -8.47 -1.03
N GLN A 18 -7.53 -7.23 -0.68
CA GLN A 18 -7.69 -6.06 -1.53
C GLN A 18 -6.79 -6.11 -2.77
N ARG A 19 -5.54 -6.56 -2.62
CA ARG A 19 -4.62 -6.79 -3.75
C ARG A 19 -5.18 -7.82 -4.73
N THR A 20 -5.80 -8.89 -4.23
CA THR A 20 -6.43 -9.90 -5.10
C THR A 20 -7.54 -9.27 -5.94
N VAL A 21 -8.44 -8.49 -5.31
CA VAL A 21 -9.53 -7.79 -6.01
C VAL A 21 -9.00 -6.82 -7.07
N ILE A 22 -7.99 -6.01 -6.73
CA ILE A 22 -7.38 -5.05 -7.68
C ILE A 22 -6.74 -5.79 -8.85
N GLY A 23 -6.04 -6.89 -8.59
CA GLY A 23 -5.46 -7.74 -9.64
C GLY A 23 -6.53 -8.34 -10.56
N ASP A 24 -7.64 -8.82 -10.01
CA ASP A 24 -8.76 -9.36 -10.78
C ASP A 24 -9.42 -8.31 -11.68
N LEU A 25 -9.63 -7.10 -11.15
CA LEU A 25 -10.21 -5.98 -11.88
C LEU A 25 -9.30 -5.52 -13.03
N ALA A 26 -8.00 -5.36 -12.76
CA ALA A 26 -7.03 -5.01 -13.78
C ALA A 26 -6.96 -6.09 -14.88
N ARG A 27 -6.92 -7.37 -14.51
CA ARG A 27 -6.97 -8.47 -15.48
C ARG A 27 -8.25 -8.46 -16.30
N GLY A 28 -9.40 -8.24 -15.67
CA GLY A 28 -10.69 -8.13 -16.35
C GLY A 28 -10.74 -6.99 -17.37
N ALA A 29 -10.17 -5.83 -17.02
CA ALA A 29 -10.07 -4.68 -17.93
C ALA A 29 -9.13 -4.93 -19.13
N LEU A 30 -8.14 -5.82 -18.96
CA LEU A 30 -7.11 -6.11 -19.96
C LEU A 30 -7.38 -7.37 -20.79
N ALA A 31 -8.35 -8.21 -20.38
CA ALA A 31 -8.57 -9.55 -20.93
C ALA A 31 -8.89 -9.60 -22.44
N GLU A 32 -9.39 -8.51 -23.01
CA GLU A 32 -9.78 -8.44 -24.43
C GLU A 32 -8.79 -7.64 -25.30
N THR A 33 -7.69 -7.15 -24.72
CA THR A 33 -6.73 -6.27 -25.41
C THR A 33 -5.33 -6.87 -25.37
N GLU A 34 -4.61 -6.85 -26.50
CA GLU A 34 -3.15 -7.04 -26.50
C GLU A 34 -2.49 -5.81 -25.88
N ALA A 35 -2.53 -5.73 -24.55
CA ALA A 35 -2.00 -4.61 -23.79
C ALA A 35 -0.48 -4.68 -23.70
N ASP A 36 0.19 -3.63 -24.17
CA ASP A 36 1.62 -3.41 -23.97
C ASP A 36 1.95 -3.13 -22.49
N GLY A 37 3.23 -3.09 -22.15
CA GLY A 37 3.72 -2.89 -20.78
C GLY A 37 3.12 -1.65 -20.14
N GLU A 38 3.12 -0.52 -20.85
CA GLU A 38 2.64 0.74 -20.32
C GLU A 38 1.13 0.70 -20.05
N THR A 39 0.36 0.11 -20.96
CA THR A 39 -1.10 -0.08 -20.77
C THR A 39 -1.40 -0.93 -19.54
N VAL A 40 -0.64 -2.02 -19.31
CA VAL A 40 -0.80 -2.84 -18.09
C VAL A 40 -0.47 -2.01 -16.85
N LYS A 41 0.67 -1.29 -16.86
CA LYS A 41 1.09 -0.46 -15.73
C LYS A 41 0.03 0.58 -15.36
N MET A 42 -0.42 1.37 -16.34
CA MET A 42 -1.43 2.40 -16.11
C MET A 42 -2.76 1.83 -15.63
N THR A 43 -3.18 0.68 -16.15
CA THR A 43 -4.43 0.04 -15.72
C THR A 43 -4.35 -0.42 -14.27
N VAL A 44 -3.25 -1.07 -13.88
CA VAL A 44 -3.05 -1.50 -12.49
C VAL A 44 -3.02 -0.31 -11.54
N LEU A 45 -2.29 0.76 -11.88
CA LEU A 45 -2.22 1.97 -11.06
C LEU A 45 -3.57 2.70 -10.96
N HIS A 46 -4.37 2.67 -12.03
CA HIS A 46 -5.72 3.21 -12.02
C HIS A 46 -6.64 2.41 -11.09
N GLU A 47 -6.61 1.08 -11.16
CA GLU A 47 -7.41 0.23 -10.26
C GLU A 47 -6.96 0.37 -8.80
N LEU A 48 -5.64 0.50 -8.56
CA LEU A 48 -5.08 0.78 -7.25
C LEU A 48 -5.65 2.08 -6.66
N TYR A 49 -5.61 3.17 -7.42
CA TYR A 49 -6.18 4.46 -7.01
C TYR A 49 -7.67 4.37 -6.68
N ARG A 50 -8.44 3.67 -7.52
CA ARG A 50 -9.89 3.56 -7.37
C ARG A 50 -10.31 2.75 -6.14
N HIS A 51 -9.51 1.75 -5.78
CA HIS A 51 -9.90 0.75 -4.80
C HIS A 51 -9.11 0.81 -3.50
N GLN A 52 -8.01 1.56 -3.42
CA GLN A 52 -7.20 1.75 -2.22
C GLN A 52 -7.33 3.20 -1.70
N PRO A 53 -8.17 3.47 -0.68
CA PRO A 53 -8.39 4.83 -0.17
C PRO A 53 -7.15 5.52 0.40
N ALA A 54 -6.13 4.73 0.76
CA ALA A 54 -4.84 5.24 1.26
C ALA A 54 -3.91 5.73 0.14
N VAL A 55 -4.25 5.47 -1.13
CA VAL A 55 -3.46 5.88 -2.30
C VAL A 55 -4.11 7.14 -2.89
N SER A 56 -3.38 8.24 -2.82
CA SER A 56 -3.78 9.52 -3.42
C SER A 56 -3.41 9.60 -4.90
N LEU A 57 -3.88 10.63 -5.59
CA LEU A 57 -3.48 10.87 -6.98
C LEU A 57 -1.99 11.21 -7.09
N GLU A 58 -1.44 11.92 -6.09
CA GLU A 58 -0.02 12.26 -6.04
C GLU A 58 0.83 10.99 -5.93
N ASP A 59 0.43 10.07 -5.05
CA ASP A 59 1.06 8.75 -4.91
C ASP A 59 1.06 8.00 -6.25
N VAL A 60 -0.06 7.99 -6.97
CA VAL A 60 -0.18 7.30 -8.26
C VAL A 60 0.76 7.89 -9.31
N LEU A 61 0.89 9.22 -9.35
CA LEU A 61 1.79 9.90 -10.28
C LEU A 61 3.26 9.57 -9.96
N GLU A 62 3.61 9.50 -8.68
CA GLU A 62 4.95 9.09 -8.26
C GLU A 62 5.23 7.61 -8.55
N LEU A 63 4.28 6.72 -8.23
CA LEU A 63 4.34 5.30 -8.57
C LEU A 63 4.51 5.09 -10.08
N ASN A 64 3.82 5.88 -10.92
CA ASN A 64 3.95 5.78 -12.37
C ASN A 64 5.35 6.11 -12.89
N VAL A 65 6.10 6.94 -12.17
CA VAL A 65 7.50 7.29 -12.46
C VAL A 65 8.44 6.20 -11.96
N LEU A 66 8.21 5.66 -10.77
CA LEU A 66 9.10 4.68 -10.14
C LEU A 66 8.95 3.27 -10.71
N ILE A 67 7.75 2.90 -11.14
CA ILE A 67 7.47 1.55 -11.63
C ILE A 67 7.73 1.49 -13.12
N ALA A 68 8.64 0.58 -13.50
CA ALA A 68 8.88 0.27 -14.91
C ALA A 68 7.68 -0.46 -15.52
N ALA A 69 7.50 -0.29 -16.84
CA ALA A 69 6.58 -1.14 -17.58
C ALA A 69 7.01 -2.62 -17.45
N PRO A 70 6.08 -3.55 -17.18
CA PRO A 70 6.42 -4.96 -17.02
C PRO A 70 6.89 -5.56 -18.35
N GLU A 71 7.87 -6.45 -18.25
CA GLU A 71 8.39 -7.21 -19.39
C GLU A 71 7.28 -8.01 -20.10
N PRO A 72 7.44 -8.31 -21.40
CA PRO A 72 6.50 -9.16 -22.12
C PRO A 72 6.35 -10.54 -21.46
N GLY A 73 5.13 -11.04 -21.42
CA GLY A 73 4.82 -12.30 -20.74
C GLY A 73 3.32 -12.47 -20.48
N PRO A 74 2.94 -13.51 -19.71
CA PRO A 74 1.56 -13.75 -19.33
C PRO A 74 0.96 -12.52 -18.62
N LEU A 75 -0.27 -12.14 -18.99
CA LEU A 75 -0.96 -10.99 -18.42
C LEU A 75 -1.03 -11.04 -16.88
N GLU A 76 -1.27 -12.23 -16.33
CA GLU A 76 -1.34 -12.45 -14.89
C GLU A 76 -0.03 -12.09 -14.19
N GLU A 77 1.11 -12.54 -14.73
CA GLU A 77 2.44 -12.24 -14.17
C GLU A 77 2.76 -10.75 -14.28
N ARG A 78 2.40 -10.11 -15.40
CA ARG A 78 2.63 -8.68 -15.63
C ARG A 78 1.81 -7.82 -14.66
N VAL A 79 0.53 -8.14 -14.49
CA VAL A 79 -0.35 -7.45 -13.52
C VAL A 79 0.16 -7.67 -12.09
N ALA A 80 0.51 -8.90 -11.73
CA ALA A 80 1.02 -9.23 -10.40
C ALA A 80 2.34 -8.51 -10.10
N ALA A 81 3.24 -8.40 -11.09
CA ALA A 81 4.52 -7.70 -10.96
C ALA A 81 4.31 -6.21 -10.68
N VAL A 82 3.51 -5.51 -11.50
CA VAL A 82 3.21 -4.09 -11.29
C VAL A 82 2.54 -3.86 -9.95
N LEU A 83 1.52 -4.66 -9.60
CA LEU A 83 0.78 -4.47 -8.35
C LEU A 83 1.67 -4.73 -7.12
N THR A 84 2.57 -5.71 -7.21
CA THR A 84 3.52 -6.00 -6.12
C THR A 84 4.50 -4.87 -5.91
N GLU A 85 5.08 -4.35 -6.99
CA GLU A 85 5.98 -3.21 -6.92
C GLU A 85 5.25 -1.95 -6.42
N ALA A 86 4.05 -1.68 -6.93
CA ALA A 86 3.27 -0.51 -6.53
C ALA A 86 2.95 -0.49 -5.03
N VAL A 87 2.54 -1.63 -4.48
CA VAL A 87 2.28 -1.75 -3.05
C VAL A 87 3.58 -1.62 -2.25
N ALA A 88 4.67 -2.27 -2.68
CA ALA A 88 5.94 -2.18 -1.98
C ALA A 88 6.48 -0.73 -1.92
N GLN A 89 6.36 0.03 -3.01
CA GLN A 89 6.74 1.43 -3.06
C GLN A 89 5.84 2.29 -2.16
N HIS A 90 4.51 2.10 -2.23
CA HIS A 90 3.57 2.85 -1.39
C HIS A 90 3.76 2.56 0.11
N ASP A 91 3.95 1.30 0.47
CA ASP A 91 4.24 0.89 1.85
C ASP A 91 5.53 1.54 2.34
N SER A 92 6.56 1.69 1.49
CA SER A 92 7.82 2.34 1.86
C SER A 92 7.69 3.82 2.23
N TRP A 93 6.67 4.51 1.74
CA TRP A 93 6.39 5.92 2.07
C TRP A 93 5.60 6.04 3.38
N THR A 94 4.71 5.09 3.61
CA THR A 94 3.82 5.06 4.77
C THR A 94 4.46 4.44 6.01
N ASP A 95 5.51 3.62 5.85
CA ASP A 95 6.37 3.10 6.92
C ASP A 95 7.36 4.18 7.41
N THR A 96 6.87 5.38 7.69
CA THR A 96 7.65 6.36 8.42
C THR A 96 7.74 5.89 9.88
N PRO A 97 8.95 5.69 10.46
CA PRO A 97 9.06 5.27 11.85
C PRO A 97 8.40 6.32 12.74
N GLN A 98 7.31 5.94 13.41
CA GLN A 98 6.60 6.79 14.35
C GLN A 98 7.61 7.32 15.37
N ALA A 99 7.94 8.61 15.29
CA ALA A 99 8.84 9.24 16.24
C ALA A 99 8.29 8.98 17.65
N PRO A 100 9.11 8.50 18.62
CA PRO A 100 8.62 8.25 19.96
C PRO A 100 8.03 9.56 20.49
N SER A 101 6.78 9.50 20.93
CA SER A 101 6.06 10.63 21.52
C SER A 101 7.01 11.35 22.46
N ALA A 102 7.31 12.62 22.18
CA ALA A 102 8.04 13.44 23.12
C ALA A 102 7.22 13.43 24.41
N SER A 103 7.70 12.67 25.40
CA SER A 103 7.14 12.72 26.74
C SER A 103 7.23 14.17 27.20
N GLU A 104 6.09 14.85 27.20
CA GLU A 104 5.87 16.05 27.99
C GLU A 104 6.04 15.66 29.46
N SER A 105 7.30 15.58 29.92
CA SER A 105 7.62 15.56 31.34
C SER A 105 7.42 16.96 31.88
N THR A 106 6.16 17.32 32.06
CA THR A 106 5.73 18.44 32.89
C THR A 106 5.93 18.04 34.35
N SER A 107 7.17 18.12 34.82
CA SER A 107 7.48 17.88 36.24
C SER A 107 7.61 19.22 36.96
N VAL A 108 6.49 19.74 37.45
CA VAL A 108 6.46 20.65 38.59
C VAL A 108 6.44 19.82 39.87
N PRO A 109 7.23 20.16 40.90
CA PRO A 109 6.85 19.88 42.27
C PRO A 109 6.51 21.17 43.01
N THR A 110 5.31 21.16 43.59
CA THR A 110 4.81 22.06 44.63
C THR A 110 5.19 21.48 46.01
N THR A 111 5.29 22.35 47.04
CA THR A 111 5.32 22.04 48.50
C THR A 111 6.64 21.45 49.04
N GLU A 112 7.23 21.78 50.21
CA GLU A 112 6.78 22.16 51.57
C GLU A 112 8.01 22.81 52.27
N GLY A 113 7.93 23.90 53.06
CA GLY A 113 7.74 23.85 54.52
C GLY A 113 9.02 23.57 55.33
N HIS A 114 9.75 24.60 55.77
CA HIS A 114 10.32 24.76 57.13
C HIS A 114 10.99 26.12 57.35
#